data_AF-A0AAU6HIH9-F1
#
_entry.id   AF-A0AAU6HIH9-F1
#
_cell.length_a   1.000
_cell.length_b   1.000
_cell.length_c   1.000
_cell.angle_alpha   90.00
_cell.angle_beta   90.00
_cell.angle_gamma   90.00
#
_symmetry.space_group_name_H-M   'P 1'
#
loop_
_entity.id
_entity.type
_entity.pdbx_description
1 polymer ?
#
loop_
_entity_poly.entity_id
_entity_poly.type
_entity_poly.pdbx_seq_one_letter_code
_entity_poly.pdbx_strand_id
1 'polypeptide(L)'
;MSDDVLSVIPTDPHWQPEQAAADRTASIVEDLAPGLPDGVDVEIDVTWHDTLTVVDCGQNLQKIGCPHCGASIDTEWWGDLLEAHCDDGFATLAVVVPCCGTATSLDALETTTGPVALLDSRSPSGTPSAPGSATRN
;
A
#
# COMPACT_ATOMS: atom_id res chain seq x y z
N MET A 1 13.13 -14.62 0.04
CA MET A 1 11.86 -14.86 0.75
C MET A 1 11.03 -13.62 0.49
N SER A 2 9.75 -13.79 0.16
CA SER A 2 8.83 -12.65 0.03
C SER A 2 8.31 -12.38 1.44
N ASP A 3 8.35 -11.12 1.87
CA ASP A 3 7.66 -10.69 3.07
C ASP A 3 6.21 -10.39 2.68
N ASP A 4 5.24 -10.95 3.40
CA ASP A 4 3.82 -10.67 3.19
C ASP A 4 3.44 -9.48 4.09
N VAL A 5 3.23 -8.31 3.48
CA VAL A 5 2.90 -7.07 4.21
C VAL A 5 1.41 -6.80 4.12
N LEU A 6 0.71 -6.78 5.26
CA LEU A 6 -0.71 -6.40 5.32
C LEU A 6 -0.86 -4.91 5.63
N SER A 7 -1.52 -4.15 4.75
CA SER A 7 -1.80 -2.72 4.96
C SER A 7 -3.25 -2.50 5.39
N VAL A 8 -3.46 -1.74 6.46
CA VAL A 8 -4.80 -1.25 6.86
C VAL A 8 -4.96 0.18 6.37
N ILE A 9 -5.85 0.40 5.40
CA ILE A 9 -6.04 1.69 4.75
C ILE A 9 -7.47 2.21 5.02
N PRO A 10 -7.64 3.51 5.34
CA PRO A 10 -8.97 4.10 5.46
C PRO A 10 -9.80 3.95 4.18
N THR A 11 -11.10 3.75 4.34
CA THR A 11 -12.01 3.66 3.19
C THR A 11 -12.21 4.99 2.47
N ASP A 12 -12.04 6.12 3.18
CA ASP A 12 -12.01 7.45 2.58
C ASP A 12 -10.56 7.89 2.38
N PRO A 13 -10.07 8.01 1.13
CA PRO A 13 -8.70 8.42 0.84
C PRO A 13 -8.33 9.83 1.34
N HIS A 14 -9.31 10.70 1.58
CA HIS A 14 -9.07 12.08 2.03
C HIS A 14 -9.08 12.22 3.56
N TRP A 15 -9.27 11.13 4.29
CA TRP A 15 -9.35 11.14 5.74
C TRP A 15 -8.16 10.40 6.37
N GLN A 16 -7.57 10.98 7.42
CA GLN A 16 -6.57 10.33 8.26
C GLN A 16 -7.04 10.29 9.72
N PRO A 17 -6.74 9.19 10.45
CA PRO A 17 -7.07 9.09 11.87
C PRO A 17 -6.25 10.09 12.69
N GLU A 18 -6.76 10.47 13.86
CA GLU A 18 -5.91 11.10 14.87
C GLU A 18 -4.95 10.06 15.47
N GLN A 19 -3.83 10.52 16.05
CA GLN A 19 -2.80 9.65 16.63
C GLN A 19 -3.37 8.55 17.55
N ALA A 20 -4.28 8.92 18.47
CA ALA A 20 -4.88 7.97 19.40
C ALA A 20 -5.80 6.92 18.73
N ALA A 21 -6.30 7.19 17.52
CA ALA A 21 -7.04 6.20 16.73
C ALA A 21 -6.09 5.31 15.93
N ALA A 22 -5.00 5.86 15.41
CA ALA A 22 -3.93 5.10 14.76
C ALA A 22 -3.29 4.09 15.74
N ASP A 23 -2.89 4.54 16.93
CA ASP A 23 -2.26 3.70 17.96
C ASP A 23 -3.19 2.54 18.38
N ARG A 24 -4.49 2.82 18.54
CA ARG A 24 -5.48 1.78 18.86
C ARG A 24 -5.65 0.77 17.73
N THR A 25 -5.57 1.22 16.48
CA THR A 25 -5.66 0.35 15.31
C THR A 25 -4.43 -0.55 15.22
N ALA A 26 -3.23 0.00 15.43
CA ALA A 26 -1.98 -0.75 15.48
C ALA A 26 -2.04 -1.87 16.52
N SER A 27 -2.46 -1.57 17.77
CA SER A 27 -2.61 -2.59 18.81
C SER A 27 -3.61 -3.69 18.43
N ILE A 28 -4.73 -3.35 17.78
CA ILE A 28 -5.71 -4.37 17.32
C ILE A 28 -5.09 -5.25 16.22
N VAL A 29 -4.31 -4.67 15.30
CA VAL A 29 -3.64 -5.43 14.24
C VAL A 29 -2.59 -6.37 14.84
N GLU A 30 -1.82 -5.89 15.82
CA GLU A 30 -0.87 -6.68 16.62
C GLU A 30 -1.55 -7.90 17.26
N ASP A 31 -2.71 -7.69 17.91
CA ASP A 31 -3.49 -8.76 18.54
C ASP A 31 -4.09 -9.75 17.52
N LEU A 32 -4.43 -9.26 16.33
CA LEU A 32 -5.06 -10.06 15.27
C LEU A 32 -4.05 -10.81 14.42
N ALA A 33 -2.80 -10.37 14.35
CA ALA A 33 -1.72 -11.08 13.68
C ALA A 33 -1.43 -12.34 14.51
N PRO A 34 -1.99 -13.51 14.15
CA PRO A 34 -1.78 -14.70 14.94
C PRO A 34 -0.30 -15.00 14.83
N GLY A 35 0.39 -15.11 15.97
CA GLY A 35 1.79 -15.52 16.00
C GLY A 35 1.94 -16.71 15.07
N LEU A 36 2.63 -16.48 13.94
CA LEU A 36 2.98 -17.54 13.01
C LEU A 36 3.61 -18.65 13.85
N PRO A 37 3.37 -19.93 13.54
CA PRO A 37 3.71 -21.06 14.42
C PRO A 37 5.19 -21.18 14.83
N ASP A 38 6.06 -20.28 14.37
CA ASP A 38 7.48 -20.18 14.66
C ASP A 38 7.92 -18.89 15.40
N GLY A 39 6.99 -18.09 15.94
CA GLY A 39 7.35 -16.92 16.75
C GLY A 39 7.96 -15.78 15.93
N VAL A 40 7.42 -15.53 14.75
CA VAL A 40 7.80 -14.39 13.91
C VAL A 40 7.36 -13.11 14.63
N ASP A 41 8.32 -12.26 14.97
CA ASP A 41 8.05 -10.90 15.42
C ASP A 41 7.29 -10.17 14.30
N VAL A 42 6.08 -9.72 14.61
CA VAL A 42 5.28 -8.91 13.70
C VAL A 42 5.74 -7.47 13.87
N GLU A 43 6.34 -6.90 12.83
CA GLU A 43 6.69 -5.48 12.79
C GLU A 43 5.46 -4.69 12.29
N ILE A 44 5.03 -3.71 13.09
CA ILE A 44 3.96 -2.77 12.70
C ILE A 44 4.58 -1.40 12.47
N ASP A 45 4.46 -0.93 11.23
CA ASP A 45 4.77 0.44 10.85
C ASP A 45 3.49 1.27 10.67
N VAL A 46 3.51 2.49 11.22
CA VAL A 46 2.45 3.48 11.02
C VAL A 46 3.02 4.62 10.18
N THR A 47 2.62 4.65 8.91
CA THR A 47 3.06 5.67 7.95
C THR A 47 2.00 6.76 7.79
N TRP A 48 2.44 8.01 7.84
CA TRP A 48 1.60 9.19 7.62
C TRP A 48 1.94 9.82 6.28
N HIS A 49 0.93 10.29 5.55
CA HIS A 49 1.09 10.88 4.23
C HIS A 49 0.51 12.29 4.19
N ASP A 50 1.33 13.27 3.84
CA ASP A 50 0.87 14.66 3.69
C ASP A 50 0.07 14.87 2.38
N THR A 51 0.28 14.00 1.40
CA THR A 51 -0.38 13.99 0.09
C THR A 51 -1.04 12.64 -0.17
N LEU A 52 -2.00 12.60 -1.11
CA LEU A 52 -2.64 11.34 -1.49
C LEU A 52 -1.57 10.41 -2.07
N THR A 53 -1.29 9.33 -1.36
CA THR A 53 -0.28 8.34 -1.75
C THR A 53 -0.98 7.03 -2.04
N VAL A 54 -0.62 6.43 -3.17
CA VAL A 54 -1.13 5.11 -3.52
C VAL A 54 -0.24 4.05 -2.89
N VAL A 55 -0.86 3.12 -2.17
CA VAL A 55 -0.19 1.91 -1.69
C VAL A 55 -0.35 0.85 -2.76
N ASP A 56 0.71 0.62 -3.52
CA ASP A 56 0.71 -0.34 -4.62
C ASP A 56 0.78 -1.78 -4.09
N CYS A 57 0.06 -2.67 -4.78
CA CYS A 57 0.00 -4.09 -4.45
C CYS A 57 1.08 -4.94 -5.15
N GLY A 58 1.99 -4.28 -5.87
CA GLY A 58 3.09 -4.88 -6.60
C GLY A 58 2.62 -5.98 -7.54
N GLN A 59 3.27 -7.15 -7.45
CA GLN A 59 2.94 -8.30 -8.29
C GLN A 59 1.59 -8.96 -7.95
N ASN A 60 0.92 -8.54 -6.86
CA ASN A 60 -0.42 -9.02 -6.55
C ASN A 60 -1.51 -8.33 -7.40
N LEU A 61 -1.16 -7.27 -8.13
CA LEU A 61 -2.06 -6.60 -9.07
C LEU A 61 -2.30 -7.46 -10.31
N GLN A 62 -3.39 -8.21 -10.32
CA GLN A 62 -3.69 -9.07 -11.48
C GLN A 62 -4.43 -8.35 -12.61
N LYS A 63 -5.29 -7.39 -12.26
CA LYS A 63 -6.16 -6.73 -13.23
C LYS A 63 -6.70 -5.41 -12.70
N ILE A 64 -6.77 -4.42 -13.59
CA ILE A 64 -7.51 -3.18 -13.41
C ILE A 64 -8.67 -3.16 -14.40
N GLY A 65 -9.86 -2.84 -13.93
CA GLY A 65 -11.09 -2.69 -14.69
C GLY A 65 -11.55 -1.24 -14.71
N CYS A 66 -12.06 -0.82 -15.88
CA CYS A 66 -12.71 0.48 -16.01
C CYS A 66 -14.15 0.40 -15.49
N PRO A 67 -14.57 1.24 -14.53
CA PRO A 67 -15.95 1.24 -14.04
C PRO A 67 -16.97 1.76 -15.07
N HIS A 68 -16.51 2.44 -16.14
CA HIS A 68 -17.39 3.05 -17.14
C HIS A 68 -17.69 2.14 -18.32
N CYS A 69 -16.67 1.44 -18.84
CA CYS A 69 -16.82 0.59 -20.02
C CYS A 69 -16.62 -0.91 -19.73
N GLY A 70 -16.23 -1.28 -18.50
CA GLY A 70 -15.92 -2.66 -18.10
C GLY A 70 -14.68 -3.25 -18.77
N ALA A 71 -13.97 -2.47 -19.60
CA ALA A 71 -12.75 -2.92 -20.25
C ALA A 71 -11.62 -3.10 -19.24
N SER A 72 -10.74 -4.06 -19.50
CA SER A 72 -9.47 -4.15 -18.78
C SER A 72 -8.63 -2.93 -19.12
N ILE A 73 -8.10 -2.28 -18.10
CA ILE A 73 -7.07 -1.25 -18.23
C ILE A 73 -5.71 -1.97 -18.15
N ASP A 74 -4.74 -1.44 -18.89
CA ASP A 74 -3.39 -1.97 -18.89
C ASP A 74 -2.70 -1.70 -17.55
N THR A 75 -2.00 -2.70 -17.03
CA THR A 75 -1.19 -2.57 -15.81
C THR A 75 0.09 -1.76 -16.07
N GLU A 76 0.57 -1.68 -17.32
CA GLU A 76 1.70 -0.81 -17.67
C GLU A 76 1.33 0.67 -17.49
N TRP A 77 0.14 1.08 -17.93
CA TRP A 77 -0.39 2.43 -17.69
C TRP A 77 -0.45 2.78 -16.19
N TRP A 78 -0.79 1.80 -15.36
CA TRP A 78 -0.81 1.97 -13.92
C TRP A 78 0.59 2.18 -13.34
N GLY A 79 1.55 1.36 -13.78
CA GLY A 79 2.96 1.52 -13.39
C GLY A 79 3.51 2.89 -13.76
N ASP A 80 3.28 3.33 -14.99
CA ASP A 80 3.71 4.65 -15.48
C ASP A 80 3.08 5.80 -14.67
N LEU A 81 1.79 5.66 -14.31
CA LEU A 81 1.09 6.65 -13.49
C LEU A 81 1.70 6.74 -12.09
N LEU A 82 2.02 5.60 -11.47
CA LEU A 82 2.65 5.56 -10.15
C LEU A 82 4.08 6.12 -10.18
N GLU A 83 4.87 5.77 -11.21
CA GLU A 83 6.22 6.29 -11.38
C GLU A 83 6.22 7.81 -11.55
N ALA A 84 5.27 8.35 -12.32
CA ALA A 84 5.12 9.79 -12.52
C ALA A 84 4.76 10.57 -11.23
N HIS A 85 4.20 9.89 -10.22
CA HIS A 85 3.75 10.49 -8.97
C HIS A 85 4.48 9.95 -7.72
N CYS A 86 5.61 9.25 -7.90
CA CYS A 86 6.29 8.57 -6.80
C CYS A 86 6.90 9.54 -5.76
N ASP A 87 7.39 10.70 -6.19
CA ASP A 87 8.03 11.69 -5.31
C ASP A 87 7.03 12.70 -4.72
N ASP A 88 6.09 13.19 -5.53
CA ASP A 88 5.17 14.28 -5.16
C ASP A 88 3.81 13.78 -4.63
N GLY A 89 3.47 12.52 -4.89
CA GLY A 89 2.14 11.97 -4.66
C GLY A 89 1.08 12.54 -5.61
N PHE A 90 -0.19 12.30 -5.29
CA PHE A 90 -1.33 12.75 -6.06
C PHE A 90 -1.93 14.02 -5.46
N ALA A 91 -2.11 15.05 -6.29
CA ALA A 91 -2.88 16.24 -5.91
C ALA A 91 -4.40 15.99 -5.93
N THR A 92 -4.85 15.00 -6.71
CA THR A 92 -6.25 14.60 -6.86
C THR A 92 -6.33 13.14 -7.29
N LEU A 93 -7.46 12.49 -6.99
CA LEU A 93 -7.76 11.14 -7.48
C LEU A 93 -8.22 11.13 -8.94
N ALA A 94 -8.41 12.30 -9.57
CA ALA A 94 -8.92 12.41 -10.92
C ALA A 94 -7.93 11.86 -11.97
N VAL A 95 -8.38 10.90 -12.77
CA VAL A 95 -7.62 10.29 -13.87
C VAL A 95 -8.49 10.13 -15.11
N VAL A 96 -7.85 10.08 -16.28
CA VAL A 96 -8.52 9.75 -17.54
C VAL A 96 -8.05 8.36 -17.96
N VAL A 97 -9.00 7.41 -18.06
CA VAL A 97 -8.66 6.04 -18.40
C VAL A 97 -8.34 5.88 -19.90
N PRO A 98 -7.29 5.11 -20.26
CA PRO A 98 -6.86 4.99 -21.66
C PRO A 98 -7.83 4.18 -22.53
N CYS A 99 -8.67 3.34 -21.91
CA CYS A 99 -9.56 2.44 -22.63
C CYS A 99 -10.77 3.14 -23.30
N CYS A 100 -11.33 4.16 -22.66
CA CYS A 100 -12.50 4.90 -23.17
C CYS A 100 -12.37 6.42 -23.10
N GLY A 101 -11.23 6.95 -22.62
CA GLY A 101 -10.98 8.38 -22.50
C GLY A 101 -11.90 9.09 -21.50
N THR A 102 -12.59 8.36 -20.63
CA THR A 102 -13.52 8.93 -19.66
C THR A 102 -12.78 9.35 -18.40
N ALA A 103 -13.13 10.51 -17.86
CA ALA A 103 -12.63 10.96 -16.56
C ALA A 103 -13.28 10.12 -15.44
N THR A 104 -12.45 9.64 -14.52
CA THR A 104 -12.87 8.85 -13.36
C THR A 104 -11.99 9.19 -12.16
N SER A 105 -12.22 8.49 -11.06
CA SER A 105 -11.40 8.56 -9.85
C SER A 105 -10.58 7.28 -9.66
N LEU A 106 -9.38 7.39 -9.11
CA LEU A 106 -8.47 6.25 -8.82
C LEU A 106 -9.12 5.20 -7.90
N ASP A 107 -9.82 5.64 -6.86
CA ASP A 107 -10.54 4.80 -5.90
C ASP A 107 -11.77 4.10 -6.50
N ALA A 108 -12.23 4.56 -7.68
CA ALA A 108 -13.35 3.96 -8.40
C ALA A 108 -12.92 2.89 -9.42
N LEU A 109 -11.61 2.66 -9.61
CA LEU A 109 -11.12 1.60 -10.48
C LEU A 109 -11.45 0.24 -9.89
N GLU A 110 -11.96 -0.66 -10.73
CA GLU A 110 -12.30 -2.01 -10.29
C GLU A 110 -11.04 -2.86 -10.27
N THR A 111 -10.72 -3.51 -9.15
CA THR A 111 -9.72 -4.58 -9.15
C THR A 111 -10.28 -5.84 -8.52
N THR A 112 -9.76 -6.99 -8.93
CA THR A 112 -10.09 -8.28 -8.31
C THR A 112 -9.71 -8.32 -6.81
N THR A 113 -8.80 -7.42 -6.42
CA THR A 113 -8.22 -7.14 -5.09
C THR A 113 -9.18 -6.62 -4.00
N GLY A 114 -10.17 -5.81 -4.43
CA GLY A 114 -10.71 -4.70 -3.63
C GLY A 114 -10.28 -3.33 -4.20
N PRO A 115 -10.53 -2.20 -3.53
CA PRO A 115 -10.03 -0.90 -4.01
C PRO A 115 -8.50 -0.92 -4.10
N VAL A 116 -7.92 -0.11 -5.00
CA VAL A 116 -6.47 -0.01 -5.21
C VAL A 116 -5.81 0.60 -3.97
N ALA A 117 -5.58 -0.24 -2.96
CA ALA A 117 -5.17 0.19 -1.63
C ALA A 117 -4.61 -0.98 -0.80
N LEU A 118 -4.00 -2.02 -1.40
CA LEU A 118 -3.51 -3.13 -0.58
C LEU A 118 -2.47 -4.01 -1.27
N LEU A 119 -1.19 -3.75 -0.95
CA LEU A 119 -0.16 -4.69 -0.41
C LEU A 119 1.24 -4.23 -0.86
N ASP A 120 1.91 -3.37 -0.07
CA ASP A 120 3.27 -2.92 -0.38
C ASP A 120 4.22 -4.11 -0.55
N SER A 121 4.93 -4.16 -1.68
CA SER A 121 6.03 -5.10 -1.90
C SER A 121 7.33 -4.32 -2.14
N ARG A 122 7.77 -3.52 -1.16
CA ARG A 122 9.17 -3.11 -1.08
C ARG A 122 9.80 -3.66 0.20
N SER A 123 10.43 -4.84 0.07
CA SER A 123 11.49 -5.24 1.00
C SER A 123 12.61 -4.19 0.99
N PRO A 124 12.95 -3.54 2.12
CA PRO A 124 14.28 -3.01 2.27
C PRO A 124 15.19 -4.21 2.50
N SER A 125 15.91 -4.64 1.47
CA SER A 125 17.09 -5.48 1.68
C SER A 125 18.16 -4.65 2.41
N GLY A 126 17.99 -4.52 3.72
CA GLY A 126 18.91 -3.90 4.66
C GLY A 126 19.04 -4.83 5.87
N THR A 127 19.96 -5.79 5.76
CA THR A 127 20.31 -6.79 6.78
C THR A 127 20.31 -6.28 8.22
N PRO A 128 19.77 -7.03 9.20
CA PRO A 128 20.08 -6.82 10.60
C PRO A 128 21.54 -7.22 10.86
N SER A 129 22.41 -6.24 11.12
CA SER A 129 23.76 -6.49 11.63
C SER A 129 23.82 -6.22 13.13
N ALA A 130 23.65 -7.28 13.91
CA ALA A 130 24.25 -7.44 15.25
C ALA A 130 24.49 -8.95 15.47
N PRO A 131 25.45 -9.42 16.29
CA PRO A 131 26.23 -8.71 17.31
C PRO A 131 27.76 -8.96 17.25
N GLY A 132 28.55 -8.13 17.91
CA GLY A 132 30.00 -8.34 18.06
C GLY A 132 30.57 -7.72 19.33
N SER A 133 30.55 -8.50 20.42
CA SER A 133 31.24 -8.19 21.67
C SER A 133 32.76 -8.10 21.48
N ALA A 134 33.41 -7.02 21.96
CA ALA A 134 34.82 -7.04 22.40
C ALA A 134 35.20 -5.79 23.24
N THR A 135 35.30 -6.02 24.55
CA THR A 135 36.19 -5.45 25.59
C THR A 135 37.17 -4.29 25.27
N ARG A 136 37.06 -3.19 26.03
CA ARG A 136 38.08 -2.46 26.85
C ARG A 136 37.50 -1.08 27.19
N ASN A 137 37.53 -0.60 28.43
CA ASN A 137 38.68 -0.45 29.33
C ASN A 137 38.27 -0.64 30.80
#